data_AF-A0AB38PV17-F1
#
_entry.id   AF-A0AB38PV17-F1
#
_cell.length_a   1.000
_cell.length_b   1.000
_cell.length_c   1.000
_cell.angle_alpha   90.00
_cell.angle_beta   90.00
_cell.angle_gamma   90.00
#
_symmetry.space_group_name_H-M   'P 1'
#
loop_
_entity.id
_entity.type
_entity.pdbx_description
1 polymer ?
#
loop_
_entity_poly.entity_id
_entity_poly.type
_entity_poly.pdbx_seq_one_letter_code
_entity_poly.pdbx_strand_id
1 'polypeptide(L)' 'MGRLAISKVLAQHGYTADVPMPDISTKEKAQEYIGLDMEKERKAKDKIVPEWLEKAKGNGRLAKL' A
#
# COMPACT_ATOMS: atom_id res chain seq x y z
N MET A 1 6.49 15.06 16.87
CA MET A 1 5.54 14.87 18.00
C MET A 1 4.96 13.46 18.10
N GLY A 2 4.64 12.76 16.99
CA GLY A 2 4.01 11.42 17.05
C GLY A 2 4.81 10.33 17.78
N ARG A 3 6.12 10.22 17.54
CA ARG A 3 6.96 9.15 18.14
C ARG A 3 6.97 9.18 19.68
N LEU A 4 7.05 10.37 20.28
CA LEU A 4 7.07 10.53 21.75
C LEU A 4 5.75 10.10 22.40
N ALA A 5 4.61 10.44 21.77
CA ALA A 5 3.29 10.02 22.25
C ALA A 5 3.14 8.49 22.22
N ILE A 6 3.59 7.85 21.13
CA ILE A 6 3.58 6.39 20.98
C ILE A 6 4.46 5.72 22.02
N SER A 7 5.69 6.22 22.25
CA SER A 7 6.58 5.69 23.29
C SER A 7 5.97 5.75 24.69
N LYS A 8 5.23 6.83 25.03
CA LYS A 8 4.52 6.94 26.31
C LYS A 8 3.43 5.87 26.45
N VAL A 9 2.67 5.62 25.39
CA VAL A 9 1.61 4.59 25.37
C VAL A 9 2.21 3.19 25.47
N LEU A 10 3.30 2.91 24.76
CA LEU A 10 4.01 1.63 24.84
C LEU A 10 4.54 1.36 26.25
N ALA A 11 5.13 2.37 26.89
CA ALA A 11 5.60 2.27 28.27
C ALA A 11 4.46 2.00 29.27
N GLN A 12 3.29 2.59 29.06
CA GLN A 12 2.09 2.29 29.86
C GLN A 12 1.63 0.82 29.70
N HIS A 13 1.85 0.22 28.54
CA HIS A 13 1.56 -1.19 28.27
C HIS A 13 2.74 -2.12 28.64
N GLY A 14 3.74 -1.63 29.37
CA GLY A 14 4.88 -2.42 29.84
C GLY A 14 5.98 -2.64 28.79
N TYR A 15 5.91 -1.98 27.63
CA TYR A 15 6.92 -2.09 26.57
C TYR A 15 7.83 -0.87 26.56
N THR A 16 9.09 -1.04 26.99
CA THR A 16 10.08 0.04 27.14
C THR A 16 11.28 -0.10 26.20
N ALA A 17 11.32 -1.16 25.38
CA ALA A 17 12.37 -1.39 24.41
C ALA A 17 12.11 -0.65 23.09
N ASP A 18 13.12 -0.61 22.22
CA ASP A 18 12.92 -0.17 20.84
C ASP A 18 12.02 -1.13 20.07
N VAL A 19 11.02 -0.57 19.38
CA VAL A 19 10.08 -1.35 18.57
C VAL A 19 10.82 -1.96 17.37
N PRO A 20 10.87 -3.30 17.24
CA PRO A 20 11.52 -3.94 16.10
C PRO A 20 10.73 -3.65 14.83
N MET A 21 11.44 -3.14 13.83
CA MET A 21 10.87 -2.94 12.51
C MET A 21 11.03 -4.21 11.67
N PRO A 22 9.99 -4.61 10.93
CA PRO A 22 10.12 -5.66 9.92
C PRO A 22 11.07 -5.23 8.81
N ASP A 23 11.53 -6.20 8.03
CA ASP A 23 12.33 -5.92 6.83
C ASP A 23 11.46 -5.29 5.73
N ILE A 24 11.58 -3.98 5.55
CA ILE A 24 10.89 -3.20 4.51
C ILE A 24 11.86 -2.71 3.43
N SER A 25 13.01 -3.37 3.29
CA SER A 25 14.06 -2.98 2.32
C SER A 25 13.60 -3.08 0.86
N THR A 26 12.59 -3.90 0.58
CA THR A 26 12.00 -4.04 -0.76
C THR A 26 10.51 -3.76 -0.73
N LYS A 27 10.00 -3.35 -1.90
CA LYS A 27 8.57 -3.07 -2.09
C LYS A 27 7.72 -4.29 -1.73
N GLU A 28 8.16 -5.48 -2.15
CA GLU A 28 7.45 -6.74 -1.94
C GLU A 28 7.31 -7.05 -0.44
N LYS A 29 8.40 -6.94 0.33
CA LYS A 29 8.38 -7.22 1.77
C LYS A 29 7.55 -6.20 2.54
N ALA A 30 7.60 -4.93 2.14
CA ALA A 30 6.75 -3.89 2.75
C ALA A 30 5.26 -4.14 2.46
N GLN A 31 4.92 -4.55 1.24
CA GLN A 31 3.55 -4.88 0.85
C GLN A 31 3.03 -6.13 1.57
N GLU A 32 3.87 -7.16 1.72
CA GLU A 32 3.54 -8.35 2.50
C GLU A 32 3.34 -8.02 3.99
N TYR A 33 4.20 -7.19 4.57
CA TYR A 33 4.11 -6.79 5.98
C TYR A 33 2.79 -6.10 6.33
N ILE A 34 2.27 -5.26 5.44
CA ILE A 34 0.96 -4.61 5.62
C ILE A 34 -0.23 -5.50 5.21
N GLY A 35 0.03 -6.73 4.74
CA GLY A 35 -1.00 -7.69 4.34
C GLY A 35 -1.62 -7.42 2.96
N LEU A 36 -0.90 -6.75 2.06
CA LEU A 36 -1.39 -6.44 0.72
C LEU A 36 -1.25 -7.65 -0.22
N ASP A 37 -2.37 -8.20 -0.68
CA ASP A 37 -2.39 -9.27 -1.68
C ASP A 37 -2.12 -8.71 -3.09
N MET A 38 -0.84 -8.67 -3.45
CA MET A 38 -0.37 -8.14 -4.72
C MET A 38 -0.79 -8.97 -5.94
N GLU A 39 -1.09 -10.26 -5.79
CA GLU A 39 -1.59 -11.06 -6.91
C GLU A 39 -3.03 -10.67 -7.25
N LYS A 40 -3.87 -10.51 -6.23
CA LYS A 40 -5.26 -10.09 -6.40
C LYS A 40 -5.34 -8.68 -7.01
N GLU A 41 -4.53 -7.75 -6.51
CA GLU A 41 -4.47 -6.37 -7.03
C GLU A 41 -4.00 -6.32 -8.49
N ARG A 42 -3.02 -7.15 -8.88
CA ARG A 42 -2.59 -7.26 -10.28
C ARG A 42 -3.70 -7.79 -11.17
N LYS A 43 -4.35 -8.90 -10.79
CA LYS A 43 -5.47 -9.49 -11.56
C LYS A 43 -6.64 -8.51 -11.71
N ALA A 44 -6.96 -7.76 -10.65
CA ALA A 44 -7.99 -6.72 -10.70
C ALA A 44 -7.59 -5.60 -11.67
N LYS A 45 -6.33 -5.13 -11.60
CA LYS A 45 -5.82 -4.10 -12.50
C LYS A 45 -5.86 -4.53 -13.97
N ASP A 46 -5.47 -5.76 -14.29
CA ASP A 46 -5.47 -6.27 -15.66
C ASP A 46 -6.87 -6.34 -16.28
N LYS A 47 -7.91 -6.49 -15.44
CA LYS A 47 -9.31 -6.46 -15.89
C LYS A 47 -9.84 -5.03 -16.06
N ILE A 48 -9.52 -4.14 -15.12
CA ILE A 48 -10.09 -2.79 -15.06
C ILE A 48 -9.44 -1.84 -16.07
N VAL A 49 -8.15 -1.99 -16.34
CA VAL A 49 -7.41 -1.10 -17.26
C VAL A 49 -7.99 -1.12 -18.69
N PRO A 50 -8.32 -2.28 -19.30
CA PRO A 50 -8.99 -2.33 -20.60
C PRO A 50 -10.34 -1.61 -20.61
N GLU A 51 -11.17 -1.79 -19.57
CA GLU A 51 -12.49 -1.14 -19.47
C GLU A 51 -12.35 0.39 -19.42
N TRP A 52 -11.33 0.90 -18.72
CA TRP A 52 -11.03 2.33 -18.70
C TRP A 52 -10.57 2.84 -20.07
N LEU A 53 -9.77 2.07 -20.79
CA LEU A 53 -9.33 2.42 -22.15
C LEU A 53 -10.50 2.43 -23.14
N GLU A 54 -11.42 1.47 -23.08
CA GLU A 54 -12.62 1.45 -23.91
C GLU A 54 -13.55 2.63 -23.60
N LYS A 55 -13.79 2.90 -22.31
CA LYS A 55 -14.58 4.06 -21.88
C LYS A 55 -13.93 5.38 -22.28
N ALA A 56 -12.59 5.46 -22.28
CA ALA A 56 -11.86 6.65 -22.72
C ALA A 56 -11.91 6.82 -24.25
N LYS A 57 -11.90 5.73 -25.04
CA LYS A 57 -12.16 5.75 -26.50
C LYS A 57 -13.56 6.27 -26.80
N GLY A 58 -14.58 5.71 -26.16
CA GLY A 58 -15.99 6.08 -26.38
C GLY A 58 -16.31 7.52 -25.98
N ASN A 59 -15.65 8.05 -24.95
CA ASN A 59 -15.83 9.43 -24.50
C ASN A 59 -14.95 10.44 -25.27
N GLY A 60 -14.18 10.03 -26.28
CA GLY A 60 -13.28 10.91 -27.03
C GLY A 60 -12.15 11.53 -26.18
N ARG A 61 -11.89 10.96 -24.98
CA ARG A 61 -10.92 11.48 -24.00
C ARG A 61 -9.53 10.85 -24.14
N LEU A 62 -9.36 9.87 -25.03
CA LEU A 62 -8.04 9.50 -25.50
C LEU A 62 -7.54 10.58 -26.44
N ALA A 63 -7.03 11.66 -25.85
CA ALA A 63 -6.21 12.61 -26.56
C ALA A 63 -5.04 11.83 -27.17
N LYS A 64 -5.10 11.70 -28.50
CA LYS A 64 -4.01 11.45 -29.45
C LYS A 64 -2.64 11.22 -28.76
N LEU A 65 -2.23 9.95 -28.66
CA LEU A 65 -0.81 9.62 -28.65
C LEU A 65 -0.21 9.98 -30.02
#